data_AF-A0A370X5Z5-F1
#
_entry.id   AF-A0A370X5Z5-F1
#
_cell.length_a   1.000
_cell.length_b   1.000
_cell.length_c   1.000
_cell.angle_alpha   90.00
_cell.angle_beta   90.00
_cell.angle_gamma   90.00
#
_symmetry.space_group_name_H-M   'P 1'
#
loop_
_entity.id
_entity.type
_entity.pdbx_description
1 polymer ?
#
loop_
_entity_poly.entity_id
_entity_poly.type
_entity_poly.pdbx_seq_one_letter_code
_entity_poly.pdbx_strand_id
1 'polypeptide(L)'
;MYMGHYAIALGARRRLQALPMAWLLFASIEPDLHDVLGSLVPALSIGPDTHTLLGVCAAAIVVATITSLIFRRIDLALGAGMLVLSHVAADYLTSRLPLWRHGPVVGLHLYATHWVDFLLEAGTIAIGLALYASSPDLRRPARGGVAVIAIVMLACQAVWNFGLDGG
;
A
#
# COMPACT_ATOMS: atom_id res chain seq x y z
N MET A 1 -2.06 0.67 -8.19
CA MET A 1 -3.00 0.39 -7.09
C MET A 1 -2.79 1.45 -6.04
N TYR A 2 -3.80 2.24 -5.67
CA TYR A 2 -3.64 3.29 -4.65
C TYR A 2 -4.49 3.00 -3.41
N MET A 3 -5.79 2.81 -3.59
CA MET A 3 -6.70 2.54 -2.46
C MET A 3 -6.41 1.19 -1.79
N GLY A 4 -5.95 0.20 -2.55
CA GLY A 4 -5.55 -1.11 -2.04
C GLY A 4 -4.42 -1.03 -1.02
N HIS A 5 -3.43 -0.15 -1.19
CA HIS A 5 -2.34 0.01 -0.23
C HIS A 5 -2.88 0.51 1.13
N TYR A 6 -3.76 1.51 1.13
CA TYR A 6 -4.43 1.94 2.36
C TYR A 6 -5.23 0.80 3.01
N ALA A 7 -5.90 -0.04 2.23
CA ALA A 7 -6.62 -1.19 2.75
C ALA A 7 -5.69 -2.25 3.37
N ILE A 8 -4.52 -2.50 2.76
CA ILE A 8 -3.52 -3.41 3.31
C ILE A 8 -3.00 -2.86 4.66
N ALA A 9 -2.71 -1.56 4.75
CA ALA A 9 -2.32 -0.92 6.02
C ALA A 9 -3.38 -1.08 7.12
N LEU A 10 -4.66 -0.85 6.77
CA LEU A 10 -5.79 -1.06 7.68
C LEU A 10 -5.88 -2.52 8.13
N GLY A 11 -5.72 -3.48 7.22
CA GLY A 11 -5.72 -4.90 7.55
C GLY A 11 -4.53 -5.32 8.43
N ALA A 12 -3.35 -4.74 8.19
CA ALA A 12 -2.14 -4.99 8.97
C ALA A 12 -2.29 -4.55 10.43
N ARG A 13 -3.16 -3.56 10.72
CA ARG A 13 -3.46 -3.12 12.09
C ARG A 13 -3.82 -4.28 13.01
N ARG A 14 -4.54 -5.29 12.52
CA ARG A 14 -4.96 -6.46 13.32
C ARG A 14 -3.79 -7.17 14.01
N ARG A 15 -2.62 -7.19 13.36
CA ARG A 15 -1.41 -7.85 13.87
C ARG A 15 -0.37 -6.86 14.39
N LEU A 16 -0.36 -5.63 13.86
CA LEU A 16 0.62 -4.59 14.17
C LEU A 16 0.04 -3.46 15.03
N GLN A 17 -0.84 -3.81 15.98
CA GLN A 17 -1.59 -2.85 16.81
C GLN A 17 -0.70 -1.89 17.62
N ALA A 18 0.52 -2.33 17.95
CA ALA A 18 1.49 -1.53 18.70
C ALA A 18 2.10 -0.39 17.86
N LEU A 19 2.06 -0.48 16.53
CA LEU A 19 2.49 0.61 15.65
C LEU A 19 1.35 1.63 15.49
N PRO A 20 1.63 2.94 15.48
CA PRO A 20 0.61 3.94 15.22
C PRO A 20 0.09 3.79 13.78
N MET A 21 -1.20 4.06 13.56
CA MET A 21 -1.82 3.91 12.23
C MET A 21 -1.06 4.70 11.15
N ALA A 22 -0.59 5.91 11.47
CA ALA A 22 0.22 6.72 10.56
C ALA A 22 1.48 5.99 10.05
N TRP A 23 2.10 5.16 10.89
CA TRP A 23 3.28 4.37 10.50
C TRP A 23 2.92 3.25 9.55
N LEU A 24 1.78 2.59 9.77
CA LEU A 24 1.28 1.54 8.87
C LEU A 24 0.90 2.12 7.51
N LEU A 25 0.23 3.28 7.51
CA LEU A 25 -0.12 3.99 6.28
C LEU A 25 1.14 4.39 5.52
N PHE A 26 2.09 5.04 6.20
CA PHE A 26 3.38 5.41 5.62
C PHE A 26 4.10 4.20 5.00
N ALA A 27 4.27 3.12 5.75
CA ALA A 27 4.97 1.93 5.27
C ALA A 27 4.28 1.27 4.06
N SER A 28 2.95 1.38 3.95
CA SER A 28 2.22 0.79 2.81
C SER A 28 2.28 1.62 1.53
N ILE A 29 2.54 2.93 1.62
CA ILE A 29 2.60 3.86 0.47
C ILE A 29 4.01 4.40 0.24
N GLU A 30 5.02 3.85 0.92
CA GLU A 30 6.36 4.42 0.93
C GLU A 30 6.96 4.57 -0.48
N PRO A 31 6.83 3.58 -1.40
CA PRO A 31 7.34 3.75 -2.77
C PRO A 31 6.63 4.88 -3.52
N ASP A 32 5.29 4.98 -3.41
CA ASP A 32 4.51 6.07 -4.01
C ASP A 32 4.93 7.44 -3.47
N LEU A 33 5.21 7.54 -2.17
CA LEU A 33 5.63 8.79 -1.54
C LEU A 33 7.00 9.23 -2.07
N HIS A 34 7.91 8.29 -2.32
CA HIS A 34 9.19 8.58 -2.95
C HIS A 34 9.01 9.12 -4.37
N ASP A 35 8.08 8.58 -5.16
CA ASP A 35 7.76 9.10 -6.49
C ASP A 35 7.17 10.51 -6.45
N VAL A 36 6.24 10.76 -5.52
CA VAL A 36 5.67 12.10 -5.32
C VAL A 36 6.77 13.09 -4.93
N LEU A 37 7.66 12.72 -4.00
CA LEU A 37 8.79 13.57 -3.60
C LEU A 37 9.77 13.83 -4.73
N GLY A 38 10.08 12.81 -5.54
CA GLY A 38 10.91 12.94 -6.73
C GLY A 38 10.29 13.87 -7.77
N SER A 39 8.97 13.83 -7.94
CA SER A 39 8.24 14.72 -8.86
C SER A 39 8.21 16.18 -8.37
N LEU A 40 8.09 16.40 -7.06
CA LEU A 40 8.09 17.74 -6.46
C LEU A 40 9.47 18.36 -6.37
N VAL A 41 10.53 17.55 -6.22
CA VAL A 41 11.92 18.00 -6.10
C VAL A 41 12.80 17.22 -7.08
N PRO A 42 12.83 17.60 -8.37
CA PRO A 42 13.57 16.88 -9.41
C PRO A 42 15.08 16.75 -9.12
N ALA A 43 15.64 17.67 -8.34
CA ALA A 43 17.04 17.66 -7.91
C ALA A 43 17.41 16.45 -7.05
N LEU A 44 16.43 15.76 -6.44
CA LEU A 44 16.69 14.57 -5.63
C LEU A 44 17.05 13.35 -6.48
N SER A 45 16.78 13.37 -7.80
CA SER A 45 17.04 12.25 -8.72
C SER A 45 16.49 10.90 -8.21
N ILE A 46 15.42 10.96 -7.40
CA ILE A 46 14.66 9.79 -6.96
C ILE A 46 13.85 9.36 -8.19
N GLY A 47 14.45 8.49 -8.98
CA GLY A 47 13.94 8.05 -10.27
C GLY A 47 13.04 6.81 -10.19
N PRO A 48 12.70 6.19 -11.34
CA PRO A 48 11.79 5.04 -11.46
C PRO A 48 12.29 3.73 -10.80
N ASP A 49 13.37 3.82 -10.02
CA ASP A 49 13.98 2.70 -9.31
C ASP A 49 13.21 2.35 -8.02
N THR A 50 12.33 3.23 -7.55
CA THR A 50 11.47 3.09 -6.35
C THR A 50 10.54 1.88 -6.42
N HIS A 51 9.99 1.58 -7.59
CA HIS A 51 9.13 0.42 -7.84
C HIS A 51 9.88 -0.82 -8.36
N THR A 52 11.21 -0.79 -8.37
CA THR A 52 11.99 -2.01 -8.67
C THR A 52 12.05 -2.94 -7.46
N LEU A 53 12.28 -4.23 -7.70
CA LEU A 53 12.42 -5.19 -6.60
C LEU A 53 13.54 -4.78 -5.63
N LEU A 54 14.66 -4.29 -6.17
CA LEU A 54 15.79 -3.85 -5.34
C LEU A 54 15.46 -2.56 -4.56
N GLY A 55 14.77 -1.60 -5.18
CA GLY A 55 14.33 -0.37 -4.53
C GLY A 55 13.41 -0.65 -3.36
N VAL A 56 12.35 -1.43 -3.58
CA VAL A 56 11.39 -1.79 -2.52
C VAL A 56 12.04 -2.65 -1.43
N CYS A 57 12.96 -3.55 -1.76
CA CYS A 57 13.74 -4.30 -0.75
C CYS A 57 14.59 -3.37 0.11
N ALA A 58 15.26 -2.38 -0.49
CA ALA A 58 16.06 -1.40 0.24
C ALA A 58 15.16 -0.56 1.16
N ALA A 59 14.04 -0.05 0.66
CA ALA A 59 13.03 0.67 1.44
C ALA A 59 12.50 -0.18 2.60
N ALA A 60 12.15 -1.44 2.35
CA ALA A 60 11.69 -2.36 3.39
C ALA A 60 12.72 -2.57 4.50
N ILE A 61 14.00 -2.70 4.15
CA ILE A 61 15.11 -2.80 5.12
C ILE A 61 15.23 -1.50 5.93
N VAL A 62 15.16 -0.34 5.29
CA VAL A 62 15.23 0.97 5.97
C VAL A 62 14.06 1.13 6.94
N VAL A 63 12.82 0.91 6.49
CA VAL A 63 11.62 1.02 7.33
C VAL A 63 11.65 0.00 8.47
N ALA A 64 12.04 -1.26 8.22
CA ALA A 64 12.19 -2.27 9.26
C ALA A 64 13.26 -1.87 10.28
N THR A 65 14.41 -1.35 9.83
CA THR A 65 15.50 -0.91 10.70
C THR A 65 15.05 0.24 11.59
N ILE A 66 14.44 1.29 11.01
CA ILE A 66 13.92 2.43 11.78
C ILE A 66 12.86 1.97 12.78
N THR A 67 11.95 1.09 12.36
CA THR A 67 10.93 0.51 13.24
C THR A 67 11.56 -0.25 14.40
N SER A 68 12.60 -1.06 14.14
CA SER A 68 13.34 -1.78 15.17
C SER A 68 14.03 -0.83 16.16
N LEU A 69 14.62 0.26 15.66
CA LEU A 69 15.32 1.23 16.51
C LEU A 69 14.35 2.02 17.42
N ILE A 70 13.21 2.45 16.89
CA ILE A 70 12.22 3.26 17.62
C ILE A 70 11.44 2.40 18.61
N PHE A 71 10.89 1.27 18.15
CA PHE A 71 9.97 0.45 18.94
C PHE A 71 10.66 -0.70 19.68
N ARG A 72 11.95 -0.96 19.39
CA ARG A 72 12.79 -2.00 20.03
C ARG A 72 12.17 -3.40 19.96
N ARG A 73 11.49 -3.69 18.85
CA ARG A 73 10.70 -4.89 18.64
C ARG A 73 10.87 -5.43 17.22
N ILE A 74 11.53 -6.58 17.11
CA ILE A 74 11.84 -7.20 15.82
C ILE A 74 10.59 -7.70 15.08
N ASP A 75 9.56 -8.13 15.82
CA ASP A 75 8.28 -8.57 15.26
C ASP A 75 7.56 -7.42 14.54
N LEU A 76 7.57 -6.23 15.13
CA LEU A 76 7.00 -5.03 14.50
C LEU A 76 7.83 -4.55 13.32
N ALA A 77 9.17 -4.64 13.42
CA ALA A 77 10.08 -4.30 12.34
C ALA A 77 9.87 -5.18 11.11
N LEU A 78 9.81 -6.50 11.30
CA LEU A 78 9.51 -7.45 10.23
C LEU A 78 8.11 -7.20 9.65
N GLY A 79 7.12 -6.93 10.50
CA GLY A 79 5.77 -6.57 10.06
C GLY A 79 5.73 -5.32 9.18
N ALA A 80 6.44 -4.26 9.57
CA ALA A 80 6.52 -3.02 8.79
C ALA A 80 7.29 -3.21 7.47
N GLY A 81 8.40 -3.96 7.49
CA GLY A 81 9.13 -4.30 6.26
C GLY A 81 8.31 -5.15 5.29
N MET A 82 7.56 -6.13 5.81
CA MET A 82 6.63 -6.92 4.99
C MET A 82 5.48 -6.09 4.42
N LEU A 83 5.06 -5.04 5.13
CA LEU A 83 4.06 -4.10 4.64
C LEU A 83 4.60 -3.29 3.45
N VAL A 84 5.85 -2.84 3.50
CA VAL A 84 6.52 -2.21 2.35
C VAL A 84 6.65 -3.20 1.19
N LEU A 85 7.09 -4.43 1.44
CA LEU A 85 7.23 -5.45 0.39
C LEU A 85 5.90 -5.83 -0.27
N SER A 86 4.78 -5.71 0.46
CA SER A 86 3.45 -5.97 -0.10
C SER A 86 3.12 -5.03 -1.27
N HIS A 87 3.75 -3.86 -1.31
CA HIS A 87 3.62 -2.88 -2.38
C HIS A 87 4.06 -3.45 -3.73
N VAL A 88 5.31 -3.94 -3.84
CA VAL A 88 5.81 -4.50 -5.11
C VAL A 88 5.08 -5.77 -5.51
N ALA A 89 4.64 -6.56 -4.52
CA ALA A 89 3.85 -7.76 -4.79
C ALA A 89 2.50 -7.41 -5.42
N ALA A 90 1.82 -6.38 -4.88
CA ALA A 90 0.60 -5.87 -5.47
C ALA A 90 0.85 -5.28 -6.85
N ASP A 91 1.88 -4.45 -7.02
CA ASP A 91 2.18 -3.83 -8.30
C ASP A 91 2.48 -4.86 -9.40
N TYR A 92 3.18 -5.96 -9.09
CA TYR A 92 3.39 -7.04 -10.08
C TYR A 92 2.13 -7.83 -10.39
N LEU A 93 1.15 -7.89 -9.48
CA LEU A 93 -0.17 -8.46 -9.80
C LEU A 93 -0.95 -7.52 -10.72
N THR A 94 -0.92 -6.22 -10.45
CA THR A 94 -1.79 -5.25 -11.13
C THR A 94 -1.21 -4.74 -12.45
N SER A 95 0.11 -4.63 -12.54
CA SER A 95 0.83 -3.92 -13.59
C SER A 95 1.98 -4.76 -14.17
N ARG A 96 2.70 -4.18 -15.14
CA ARG A 96 3.98 -4.69 -15.63
C ARG A 96 5.06 -3.69 -15.29
N LEU A 97 6.05 -4.09 -14.49
CA LEU A 97 7.11 -3.23 -14.00
C LEU A 97 8.49 -3.87 -14.24
N PRO A 98 9.54 -3.05 -14.43
CA PRO A 98 10.90 -3.55 -14.53
C PRO A 98 11.37 -4.16 -13.21
N LEU A 99 11.94 -5.36 -13.26
CA LEU A 99 12.39 -6.07 -12.06
C LEU A 99 13.54 -5.33 -11.35
N TRP A 100 14.42 -4.72 -12.15
CA TRP A 100 15.45 -3.78 -11.75
C TRP A 100 15.65 -2.76 -12.88
N ARG A 101 16.44 -1.71 -12.63
CA ARG A 101 16.72 -0.68 -13.64
C ARG A 101 17.28 -1.28 -14.92
N HIS A 102 16.64 -1.02 -16.06
CA HIS A 102 16.96 -1.61 -17.37
C HIS A 102 16.84 -3.15 -17.44
N GLY A 103 16.17 -3.78 -16.46
CA GLY A 103 15.91 -5.21 -16.41
C GLY A 103 14.65 -5.63 -17.18
N PRO A 104 14.30 -6.92 -17.15
CA PRO A 104 13.09 -7.43 -17.77
C PRO A 104 11.85 -6.85 -17.09
N VAL A 105 10.84 -6.54 -17.89
CA VAL A 105 9.52 -6.12 -17.40
C VAL A 105 8.69 -7.37 -17.08
N VAL A 106 8.24 -7.50 -15.84
CA VAL A 106 7.45 -8.64 -15.36
C VAL A 106 6.16 -8.18 -14.69
N GLY A 107 5.18 -9.08 -14.57
CA GLY A 107 3.90 -8.83 -13.91
C GLY A 107 2.72 -9.40 -14.67
N LEU A 108 1.60 -9.60 -13.97
CA LEU A 108 0.39 -10.23 -14.50
C LEU A 108 -0.49 -9.25 -15.27
N HIS A 109 -0.35 -7.95 -15.05
CA HIS A 109 -1.17 -6.91 -15.68
C HIS A 109 -2.68 -7.14 -15.49
N LEU A 110 -3.09 -7.48 -14.27
CA LEU A 110 -4.50 -7.76 -14.01
C LEU A 110 -5.40 -6.53 -14.21
N TYR A 111 -4.85 -5.31 -14.16
CA TYR A 111 -5.60 -4.07 -14.45
C TYR A 111 -5.74 -3.82 -15.96
N ALA A 112 -6.02 -4.86 -16.74
CA ALA A 112 -6.22 -4.75 -18.18
C ALA A 112 -7.51 -4.01 -18.56
N THR A 113 -8.49 -3.92 -17.64
CA THR A 113 -9.75 -3.20 -17.85
C THR A 113 -10.19 -2.52 -16.56
N HIS A 114 -10.93 -1.40 -16.67
CA HIS A 114 -11.44 -0.66 -15.53
C HIS A 114 -12.29 -1.51 -14.59
N TRP A 115 -13.04 -2.49 -15.11
CA TRP A 115 -13.85 -3.40 -14.30
C TRP A 115 -13.00 -4.38 -13.47
N VAL A 116 -11.97 -4.97 -14.07
CA VAL A 116 -11.12 -5.92 -13.35
C VAL A 116 -10.31 -5.20 -12.27
N ASP A 117 -9.80 -4.01 -12.58
CA ASP A 117 -9.13 -3.14 -11.61
C ASP A 117 -10.07 -2.83 -10.42
N PHE A 118 -11.25 -2.28 -10.71
CA PHE A 118 -12.23 -1.96 -9.68
C PHE A 118 -12.59 -3.17 -8.80
N LEU A 119 -12.80 -4.36 -9.38
CA LEU A 119 -13.14 -5.56 -8.62
C LEU A 119 -12.00 -6.04 -7.72
N LEU A 120 -10.75 -5.98 -8.20
CA LEU A 120 -9.58 -6.37 -7.42
C LEU A 120 -9.32 -5.39 -6.28
N GLU A 121 -9.43 -4.09 -6.54
CA GLU A 121 -9.31 -3.04 -5.52
C GLU A 121 -10.44 -3.13 -4.50
N ALA A 122 -11.69 -3.27 -4.95
CA ALA A 122 -12.84 -3.44 -4.05
C ALA A 122 -12.70 -4.69 -3.18
N GLY A 123 -12.20 -5.80 -3.73
CA GLY A 123 -11.88 -7.01 -2.98
C GLY A 123 -10.81 -6.77 -1.91
N THR A 124 -9.73 -6.08 -2.28
CA THR A 124 -8.63 -5.73 -1.37
C THR A 124 -9.12 -4.81 -0.25
N ILE A 125 -9.93 -3.80 -0.58
CA ILE A 125 -10.61 -2.90 0.37
C ILE A 125 -11.49 -3.68 1.33
N ALA A 126 -12.34 -4.57 0.82
CA ALA A 126 -13.25 -5.37 1.64
C ALA A 126 -12.48 -6.27 2.62
N ILE A 127 -11.43 -6.96 2.16
CA ILE A 127 -10.59 -7.82 3.01
C ILE A 127 -9.86 -6.97 4.06
N GLY A 128 -9.21 -5.89 3.65
CA GLY A 128 -8.48 -4.99 4.55
C GLY A 128 -9.37 -4.41 5.64
N LEU A 129 -10.58 -3.97 5.28
CA LEU A 129 -11.55 -3.43 6.23
C LEU A 129 -12.18 -4.50 7.11
N ALA A 130 -12.43 -5.71 6.61
CA ALA A 130 -12.91 -6.83 7.43
C ALA A 130 -11.87 -7.20 8.51
N LEU A 131 -10.58 -7.25 8.12
CA LEU A 131 -9.48 -7.45 9.05
C LEU A 131 -9.39 -6.30 10.06
N TYR A 132 -9.49 -5.06 9.59
CA TYR A 132 -9.46 -3.87 10.44
C TYR A 132 -10.61 -3.84 11.46
N ALA A 133 -11.84 -4.10 11.02
CA ALA A 133 -13.03 -4.17 11.87
C ALA A 133 -12.94 -5.27 12.95
N SER A 134 -12.21 -6.35 12.64
CA SER A 134 -11.92 -7.45 13.56
C SER A 134 -10.76 -7.16 14.53
N SER A 135 -10.10 -6.00 14.43
CA SER A 135 -8.96 -5.66 15.28
C SER A 135 -9.38 -5.50 16.75
N PRO A 136 -8.71 -6.18 17.69
CA PRO A 136 -9.05 -6.16 19.12
C PRO A 136 -9.09 -4.78 19.78
N ASP A 137 -8.34 -3.81 19.25
CA ASP A 137 -8.18 -2.46 19.79
C ASP A 137 -9.23 -1.46 19.29
N LEU A 138 -10.08 -1.86 18.32
CA LEU A 138 -11.15 -0.99 17.83
C LEU A 138 -12.32 -0.93 18.83
N ARG A 139 -12.59 0.27 19.36
CA ARG A 139 -13.79 0.53 20.16
C ARG A 139 -15.05 0.39 19.31
N ARG A 140 -16.16 -0.12 19.88
CA ARG A 140 -17.45 -0.31 19.17
C ARG A 140 -17.94 0.91 18.35
N PRO A 141 -17.82 2.18 18.81
CA PRO A 141 -18.19 3.35 18.01
C PRO A 141 -17.31 3.55 16.76
N ALA A 142 -16.05 3.12 16.80
CA ALA A 142 -15.13 3.21 15.67
C ALA A 142 -15.50 2.23 14.53
N ARG A 143 -16.34 1.23 14.80
CA ARG A 143 -16.84 0.31 13.75
C ARG A 143 -17.79 0.99 12.77
N GLY A 144 -18.58 1.97 13.22
CA GLY A 144 -19.37 2.81 12.32
C GLY A 144 -18.48 3.61 11.35
N GLY A 145 -17.31 4.05 11.83
CA GLY A 145 -16.28 4.67 11.01
C GLY A 145 -15.72 3.76 9.93
N VAL A 146 -15.66 2.44 10.15
CA VAL A 146 -15.20 1.48 9.13
C VAL A 146 -16.12 1.49 7.91
N ALA A 147 -17.44 1.56 8.10
CA ALA A 147 -18.38 1.64 6.98
C ALA A 147 -18.20 2.94 6.19
N VAL A 148 -17.96 4.07 6.88
CA VAL A 148 -17.67 5.35 6.22
C VAL A 148 -16.37 5.27 5.43
N ILE A 149 -15.30 4.70 6.00
CA ILE A 149 -14.02 4.49 5.31
C ILE A 149 -14.24 3.61 4.08
N ALA A 150 -15.01 2.52 4.21
CA ALA A 150 -15.35 1.63 3.09
C ALA A 150 -16.01 2.39 1.94
N ILE A 151 -17.06 3.17 2.26
CA ILE A 151 -17.81 3.94 1.28
C ILE A 151 -16.90 4.97 0.60
N VAL A 152 -16.09 5.69 1.36
CA VAL A 152 -15.16 6.70 0.81
C VAL A 152 -14.12 6.04 -0.10
N MET A 153 -13.47 4.97 0.33
CA MET A 153 -12.46 4.27 -0.48
C MET A 153 -13.06 3.69 -1.76
N LEU A 154 -14.23 3.05 -1.68
CA LEU A 154 -14.92 2.51 -2.85
C LEU A 154 -15.41 3.61 -3.80
N ALA A 155 -15.88 4.74 -3.26
CA ALA A 155 -16.28 5.88 -4.07
C ALA A 155 -15.09 6.50 -4.80
N CYS A 156 -13.96 6.70 -4.10
CA CYS A 156 -12.73 7.17 -4.74
C CYS A 156 -12.24 6.20 -5.82
N GLN A 157 -12.29 4.88 -5.56
CA GLN A 157 -11.94 3.88 -6.57
C GLN A 157 -12.89 3.93 -7.76
N ALA A 158 -14.20 4.04 -7.55
CA ALA A 158 -15.16 4.14 -8.65
C ALA A 158 -14.94 5.42 -9.49
N VAL A 159 -14.64 6.55 -8.84
CA VAL A 159 -14.31 7.80 -9.54
C VAL A 159 -13.01 7.66 -10.34
N TRP A 160 -11.99 7.02 -9.79
CA TRP A 160 -10.75 6.74 -10.51
C TRP A 160 -10.99 5.89 -11.76
N ASN A 161 -11.68 4.76 -11.60
CA ASN A 161 -11.89 3.79 -12.68
C ASN A 161 -12.88 4.23 -13.76
N PHE A 162 -13.91 5.01 -13.40
CA PHE A 162 -15.03 5.31 -14.30
C PHE A 162 -15.30 6.81 -14.50
N GLY A 163 -14.74 7.66 -13.65
CA GLY A 163 -15.00 9.11 -13.66
C GLY A 163 -13.87 9.94 -14.27
N LEU A 164 -12.61 9.50 -14.13
CA LEU A 164 -11.44 10.23 -14.63
C LEU A 164 -10.97 9.74 -16.01
N ASP A 165 -11.35 8.52 -16.42
CA ASP A 165 -11.01 7.91 -17.73
C ASP A 165 -12.23 7.80 -18.68
N GLY A 166 -13.15 8.77 -18.62
CA GLY A 166 -14.27 8.88 -19.57
C GLY A 166 -13.89 9.54 -20.90
N GLY A 167 -12.82 9.10 -21.56
CA GLY A 167 -12.34 9.63 -22.86
C GLY A 167 -11.22 8.81 -23.49
#